data_AF-A0A4S8KJB3-F1
#
_entry.id   AF-A0A4S8KJB3-F1
#
_cell.length_a   1.000
_cell.length_b   1.000
_cell.length_c   1.000
_cell.angle_alpha   90.00
_cell.angle_beta   90.00
_cell.angle_gamma   90.00
#
_symmetry.space_group_name_H-M   'P 1'
#
loop_
_entity.id
_entity.type
_entity.pdbx_description
1 polymer ?
#
loop_
_entity_poly.entity_id
_entity_poly.type
_entity_poly.pdbx_seq_one_letter_code
_entity_poly.pdbx_strand_id
1 'polypeptide(L)'
;MSETVSSRSLPLLADSALQDAPETIQSAYNLIFEAQNAASSDEEAMSARVVGFLLIEFWRSRTLLGDEPALQITREAVSQDRQGSQSSPVIYELGRRYRENLIRAFRRAKGSLPMPSEHVSRLSFDSVESYLLQDLQASPQNYQTAKKHTLARDDFRCMLSGAFDKNAVKSIKEVHAKMKSANG
;
A
#
# COMPACT_ATOMS: atom_id res chain seq x y z
N MET A 1 32.99 8.53 3.69
CA MET A 1 32.32 9.80 4.05
C MET A 1 30.86 9.45 4.24
N SER A 2 30.43 9.34 5.50
CA SER A 2 29.07 8.91 5.84
C SER A 2 28.12 10.08 5.69
N GLU A 3 27.25 10.04 4.69
CA GLU A 3 26.12 10.97 4.59
C GLU A 3 25.18 10.71 5.76
N THR A 4 25.05 11.72 6.62
CA THR A 4 24.04 11.77 7.67
C THR A 4 22.68 11.88 7.01
N VAL A 5 22.00 10.74 6.85
CA VAL A 5 20.59 10.70 6.45
C VAL A 5 19.83 11.55 7.46
N SER A 6 19.43 12.75 7.03
CA SER A 6 18.64 13.70 7.80
C SER A 6 17.38 13.00 8.29
N SER A 7 17.37 12.68 9.58
CA SER A 7 16.32 12.03 10.33
C SER A 7 15.13 12.99 10.49
N ARG A 8 14.33 13.15 9.43
CA ARG A 8 13.12 13.98 9.48
C ARG A 8 12.16 13.44 10.54
N SER A 9 12.12 14.12 11.68
CA SER A 9 11.07 13.99 12.69
C SER A 9 9.74 14.47 12.12
N LEU A 10 8.63 14.03 12.72
CA LEU A 10 7.33 14.64 12.47
C LEU A 10 7.38 16.15 12.83
N PRO A 11 6.73 17.01 12.02
CA PRO A 11 6.61 18.43 12.35
C PRO A 11 5.75 18.63 13.61
N LEU A 12 5.86 19.77 14.26
CA LEU A 12 4.88 20.15 15.27
C LEU A 12 3.50 20.30 14.62
N LEU A 13 2.42 20.11 15.38
CA LEU A 13 1.06 20.30 14.86
C LEU A 13 0.89 21.69 14.23
N ALA A 14 1.46 22.71 14.88
CA ALA A 14 1.50 24.10 14.41
C ALA A 14 2.29 24.31 13.13
N ASP A 15 3.13 23.37 12.70
CA ASP A 15 3.89 23.47 11.44
C ASP A 15 3.37 22.47 10.40
N SER A 16 2.31 21.72 10.73
CA SER A 16 1.74 20.68 9.88
C SER A 16 0.55 21.20 9.06
N ALA A 17 0.17 20.45 8.04
CA ALA A 17 -1.05 20.71 7.27
C ALA A 17 -2.35 20.40 8.05
N LEU A 18 -2.28 20.02 9.34
CA LEU A 18 -3.43 19.58 10.14
C LEU A 18 -4.03 20.68 11.02
N GLN A 19 -3.56 21.93 10.91
CA GLN A 19 -4.09 23.04 11.73
C GLN A 19 -5.60 23.26 11.52
N ASP A 20 -6.10 23.06 10.31
CA ASP A 20 -7.52 23.18 9.96
C ASP A 20 -8.29 21.86 10.12
N ALA A 21 -7.63 20.81 10.62
CA ALA A 21 -8.25 19.51 10.78
C ALA A 21 -9.20 19.48 11.99
N PRO A 22 -10.25 18.64 11.98
CA PRO A 22 -11.06 18.35 13.15
C PRO A 22 -10.22 17.98 14.37
N GLU A 23 -10.69 18.35 15.57
CA GLU A 23 -10.01 18.07 16.84
C GLU A 23 -9.67 16.59 17.03
N THR A 24 -10.47 15.68 16.48
CA THR A 24 -10.22 14.24 16.52
C THR A 24 -8.94 13.85 15.78
N ILE A 25 -8.71 14.44 14.59
CA ILE A 25 -7.50 14.23 13.78
C ILE A 25 -6.29 14.88 14.45
N GLN A 26 -6.44 16.10 14.96
CA GLN A 26 -5.37 16.78 15.69
C GLN A 26 -4.96 15.99 16.95
N SER A 27 -5.93 15.47 17.70
CA SER A 27 -5.70 14.66 18.89
C SER A 27 -4.97 13.36 18.55
N ALA A 28 -5.38 12.66 17.49
CA ALA A 28 -4.68 11.47 17.02
C ALA A 28 -3.25 11.78 16.57
N TYR A 29 -3.02 12.91 15.90
CA TYR A 29 -1.69 13.35 15.51
C TYR A 29 -0.78 13.58 16.72
N ASN A 30 -1.30 14.21 17.78
CA ASN A 30 -0.52 14.42 19.01
C ASN A 30 -0.15 13.09 19.68
N LEU A 31 -1.05 12.11 19.73
CA LEU A 31 -0.72 10.75 20.22
C LEU A 31 0.40 10.10 19.39
N ILE A 32 0.37 10.26 18.07
CA ILE A 32 1.41 9.74 17.17
C ILE A 32 2.74 10.46 17.40
N PHE A 33 2.70 11.78 17.60
CA PHE A 33 3.88 12.59 17.89
C PHE A 33 4.51 12.21 19.24
N GLU A 34 3.70 12.02 20.27
CA GLU A 34 4.14 11.51 21.58
C GLU A 34 4.74 10.11 21.46
N ALA A 35 4.10 9.20 20.72
CA ALA A 35 4.62 7.86 20.48
C ALA A 35 5.96 7.89 19.73
N GLN A 36 6.19 8.83 18.81
CA GLN A 36 7.51 9.01 18.18
C GLN A 36 8.57 9.39 19.21
N ASN A 37 8.25 10.32 20.12
CA ASN A 37 9.20 10.82 21.11
C ASN A 37 9.45 9.85 22.26
N ALA A 38 8.48 8.99 22.56
CA ALA A 38 8.59 7.92 23.56
C ALA A 38 9.17 6.60 23.00
N ALA A 39 9.49 6.55 21.69
CA ALA A 39 10.01 5.35 21.06
C ALA A 39 11.33 4.90 21.69
N SER A 40 11.45 3.60 21.97
CA SER A 40 12.65 2.99 22.54
C SER A 40 13.62 2.48 21.46
N SER A 41 13.18 2.45 20.20
CA SER A 41 13.99 2.02 19.06
C SER A 41 13.74 2.87 17.81
N ASP A 42 14.70 2.84 16.89
CA ASP A 42 14.57 3.49 15.58
C ASP A 42 13.41 2.92 14.76
N GLU A 43 13.11 1.62 14.91
CA GLU A 43 11.99 0.97 14.21
C GLU A 43 10.63 1.45 14.71
N GLU A 44 10.48 1.67 16.02
CA GLU A 44 9.28 2.27 16.61
C GLU A 44 9.13 3.73 16.18
N ALA A 45 10.22 4.51 16.27
CA ALA A 45 10.23 5.89 15.82
C ALA A 45 9.88 6.01 14.32
N MET A 46 10.41 5.12 13.48
CA MET A 46 10.08 5.05 12.06
C MET A 46 8.62 4.67 11.83
N SER A 47 8.08 3.75 12.62
CA SER A 47 6.69 3.33 12.52
C SER A 47 5.74 4.47 12.87
N ALA A 48 5.98 5.17 13.99
CA ALA A 48 5.21 6.37 14.36
C ALA A 48 5.31 7.47 13.28
N ARG A 49 6.51 7.73 12.75
CA ARG A 49 6.71 8.68 11.64
C ARG A 49 5.88 8.33 10.42
N VAL A 50 5.86 7.07 10.01
CA VAL A 50 5.08 6.63 8.84
C VAL A 50 3.59 6.90 9.04
N VAL A 51 3.04 6.59 10.23
CA VAL A 51 1.63 6.89 10.53
C VAL A 51 1.38 8.40 10.48
N GLY A 52 2.23 9.21 11.11
CA GLY A 52 2.07 10.66 11.16
C GLY A 52 2.15 11.31 9.79
N PHE A 53 3.11 10.91 8.95
CA PHE A 53 3.23 11.42 7.57
C PHE A 53 2.06 10.97 6.69
N LEU A 54 1.56 9.74 6.83
CA LEU A 54 0.37 9.31 6.09
C LEU A 54 -0.86 10.10 6.50
N LEU A 55 -1.03 10.40 7.80
CA LEU A 55 -2.13 11.22 8.29
C LEU A 55 -2.06 12.64 7.70
N ILE A 56 -0.88 13.27 7.73
CA ILE A 56 -0.65 14.59 7.11
C ILE A 56 -0.98 14.56 5.62
N GLU A 57 -0.46 13.58 4.89
CA GLU A 57 -0.60 13.50 3.43
C GLU A 57 -2.03 13.20 2.99
N PHE A 58 -2.74 12.34 3.71
CA PHE A 58 -4.15 12.05 3.43
C PHE A 58 -5.04 13.24 3.75
N TRP A 59 -4.79 13.97 4.84
CA TRP A 59 -5.54 15.20 5.11
C TRP A 59 -5.25 16.27 4.05
N ARG A 60 -3.97 16.46 3.69
CA ARG A 60 -3.57 17.40 2.62
C ARG A 60 -4.22 17.06 1.29
N SER A 61 -4.38 15.77 0.99
CA SER A 61 -4.96 15.26 -0.25
C SER A 61 -6.45 14.97 -0.14
N ARG A 62 -7.15 15.48 0.88
CA ARG A 62 -8.57 15.18 1.15
C ARG A 62 -9.51 15.62 0.04
N THR A 63 -9.13 16.63 -0.75
CA THR A 63 -9.89 17.05 -1.94
C THR A 63 -9.94 15.99 -3.03
N LEU A 64 -8.93 15.11 -3.08
CA LEU A 64 -8.83 14.02 -4.06
C LEU A 64 -9.31 12.68 -3.48
N LEU A 65 -8.92 12.38 -2.24
CA LEU A 65 -9.13 11.06 -1.62
C LEU A 65 -10.34 11.00 -0.68
N GLY A 66 -10.96 12.15 -0.40
CA GLY A 66 -11.94 12.30 0.68
C GLY A 66 -11.29 12.27 2.06
N ASP A 67 -12.13 12.37 3.09
CA ASP A 67 -11.67 12.41 4.49
C ASP A 67 -11.45 11.00 5.08
N GLU A 68 -12.05 9.98 4.47
CA GLU A 68 -12.09 8.61 5.04
C GLU A 68 -10.70 8.02 5.32
N PRO A 69 -9.66 8.19 4.47
CA PRO A 69 -8.33 7.65 4.77
C PRO A 69 -7.70 8.27 6.03
N ALA A 70 -7.86 9.58 6.24
CA ALA A 70 -7.36 10.25 7.44
C ALA A 70 -8.19 9.86 8.68
N LEU A 71 -9.51 9.74 8.53
CA LEU A 71 -10.40 9.26 9.60
C LEU A 71 -10.10 7.82 10.00
N GLN A 72 -9.77 6.95 9.06
CA GLN A 72 -9.43 5.55 9.34
C GLN A 72 -8.13 5.46 10.15
N ILE A 73 -7.08 6.19 9.77
CA ILE A 73 -5.85 6.29 10.58
C ILE A 73 -6.17 6.81 11.98
N THR A 74 -7.00 7.85 12.08
CA THR A 74 -7.41 8.46 13.35
C THR A 74 -8.11 7.44 14.25
N ARG A 75 -9.10 6.70 13.71
CA ARG A 75 -9.82 5.65 14.45
C ARG A 75 -8.88 4.56 14.93
N GLU A 76 -7.96 4.09 14.09
CA GLU A 76 -7.00 3.05 14.47
C GLU A 76 -5.99 3.55 15.51
N ALA A 77 -5.44 4.75 15.35
CA ALA A 77 -4.47 5.33 16.28
C ALA A 77 -5.08 5.63 17.67
N VAL A 78 -6.36 5.99 17.73
CA VAL A 78 -7.09 6.26 18.98
C VAL A 78 -7.74 4.98 19.54
N SER A 79 -7.73 3.86 18.80
CA SER A 79 -8.29 2.61 19.29
C SER A 79 -7.47 2.13 20.49
N GLN A 80 -8.02 2.30 21.69
CA GLN A 80 -7.40 1.78 22.90
C GLN A 80 -7.48 0.26 22.86
N ASP A 81 -6.35 -0.39 23.14
CA ASP A 81 -6.37 -1.79 23.51
C ASP A 81 -7.26 -1.94 24.76
N ARG A 82 -8.14 -2.94 24.77
CA ARG A 82 -9.19 -3.15 25.80
C ARG A 82 -8.64 -3.34 27.22
N GLN A 83 -7.32 -3.34 27.39
CA GLN A 83 -6.58 -3.57 28.62
C GLN A 83 -5.98 -2.30 29.23
N GLY A 84 -6.31 -1.10 28.73
CA GLY A 84 -5.85 0.17 29.32
C GLY A 84 -4.34 0.43 29.14
N SER A 85 -3.71 -0.28 28.21
CA SER A 85 -2.30 -0.08 27.88
C SER A 85 -2.15 1.15 26.98
N GLN A 86 -0.96 1.76 27.06
CA GLN A 86 -0.56 2.99 26.35
C GLN A 86 -0.95 2.97 24.86
N SER A 87 -1.22 4.12 24.26
CA SER A 87 -1.54 4.22 22.82
C SER A 87 -0.34 3.89 21.90
N SER A 88 0.88 3.94 22.41
CA SER A 88 2.12 3.81 21.63
C SER A 88 2.28 2.46 20.89
N PRO A 89 2.06 1.27 21.53
CA PRO A 89 2.04 -0.02 20.84
C PRO A 89 1.14 -0.10 19.62
N VAL A 90 -0.08 0.47 19.70
CA VAL A 90 -1.05 0.47 18.59
C VAL A 90 -0.51 1.27 17.41
N ILE A 91 0.10 2.42 17.68
CA ILE A 91 0.72 3.28 16.66
C ILE A 91 1.90 2.58 16.00
N TYR A 92 2.74 1.87 16.76
CA TYR A 92 3.88 1.14 16.19
C TYR A 92 3.44 -0.02 15.30
N GLU A 93 2.45 -0.80 15.74
CA GLU A 93 1.90 -1.89 14.94
C GLU A 93 1.22 -1.38 13.66
N LEU A 94 0.48 -0.27 13.76
CA LEU A 94 -0.13 0.40 12.60
C LEU A 94 0.95 0.86 11.60
N GLY A 95 2.00 1.52 12.08
CA GLY A 95 3.12 1.98 11.25
C GLY A 95 3.86 0.84 10.58
N ARG A 96 4.09 -0.26 11.30
CA ARG A 96 4.68 -1.49 10.76
C ARG A 96 3.82 -2.06 9.64
N ARG A 97 2.50 -2.15 9.84
CA ARG A 97 1.55 -2.64 8.82
C ARG A 97 1.62 -1.81 7.55
N TYR A 98 1.67 -0.48 7.65
CA TYR A 98 1.83 0.37 6.47
C TYR A 98 3.18 0.20 5.78
N ARG A 99 4.28 0.07 6.53
CA ARG A 99 5.61 -0.16 5.96
C ARG A 99 5.66 -1.48 5.18
N GLU A 100 5.15 -2.55 5.77
CA GLU A 100 5.22 -3.90 5.20
C GLU A 100 4.28 -4.13 4.02
N ASN A 101 3.09 -3.50 4.02
CA ASN A 101 2.06 -3.77 3.02
C ASN A 101 1.95 -2.66 1.97
N LEU A 102 2.00 -1.39 2.38
CA LEU A 102 1.83 -0.26 1.48
C LEU A 102 3.19 0.17 0.89
N ILE A 103 4.12 0.60 1.72
CA ILE A 103 5.40 1.18 1.26
C ILE A 103 6.26 0.11 0.57
N ARG A 104 6.29 -1.11 1.11
CA ARG A 104 7.03 -2.23 0.51
C ARG A 104 6.55 -2.57 -0.90
N ALA A 105 5.25 -2.46 -1.19
CA ALA A 105 4.71 -2.74 -2.52
C ALA A 105 5.32 -1.78 -3.57
N PHE A 106 5.41 -0.48 -3.23
CA PHE A 106 6.05 0.51 -4.11
C PHE A 106 7.56 0.30 -4.25
N ARG A 107 8.24 -0.23 -3.22
CA ARG A 107 9.67 -0.56 -3.30
C ARG A 107 9.95 -1.80 -4.14
N ARG A 108 9.11 -2.83 -4.06
CA ARG A 108 9.25 -4.07 -4.85
C ARG A 108 9.07 -3.83 -6.35
N ALA A 109 8.22 -2.88 -6.73
CA ALA A 109 8.05 -2.46 -8.12
C ALA A 109 9.29 -1.75 -8.72
N LYS A 110 10.29 -1.40 -7.89
CA LYS A 110 11.51 -0.69 -8.30
C LYS A 110 12.68 -1.62 -8.64
N GLY A 111 12.47 -2.93 -8.70
CA GLY A 111 13.44 -3.84 -9.32
C GLY A 111 13.70 -3.43 -10.77
N SER A 112 14.85 -3.79 -11.33
CA SER A 112 15.09 -3.63 -12.76
C SER A 112 13.91 -4.24 -13.49
N LEU A 113 13.18 -3.45 -14.28
CA LEU A 113 12.28 -4.01 -15.27
C LEU A 113 13.14 -5.05 -16.01
N PRO A 114 12.73 -6.34 -16.05
CA PRO A 114 13.52 -7.31 -16.78
C PRO A 114 13.69 -6.76 -18.19
N MET A 115 14.94 -6.60 -18.60
CA MET A 115 15.27 -6.17 -19.95
C MET A 115 14.46 -7.06 -20.89
N PRO A 116 13.69 -6.51 -21.84
CA PRO A 116 12.88 -7.31 -22.75
C PRO A 116 13.79 -8.39 -23.34
N SER A 117 13.45 -9.67 -23.15
CA SER A 117 14.30 -10.72 -23.69
C SER A 117 14.12 -10.75 -25.21
N GLU A 118 15.19 -10.50 -25.94
CA GLU A 118 15.23 -10.62 -27.41
C GLU A 118 15.31 -12.09 -27.86
N HIS A 119 14.77 -13.03 -27.08
CA HIS A 119 14.92 -14.44 -27.37
C HIS A 119 13.89 -14.88 -28.43
N VAL A 120 14.41 -15.34 -29.57
CA VAL A 120 13.67 -15.91 -30.73
C VAL A 120 12.84 -17.16 -30.36
N SER A 121 13.01 -17.69 -29.14
CA SER A 121 12.34 -18.88 -28.63
C SER A 121 11.07 -18.59 -27.82
N ARG A 122 10.44 -17.41 -27.99
CA ARG A 122 9.12 -17.09 -27.41
C ARG A 122 8.05 -17.94 -28.12
N LEU A 123 8.06 -19.23 -27.84
CA LEU A 123 7.12 -20.23 -28.32
C LEU A 123 5.72 -19.89 -27.79
N SER A 124 4.84 -19.53 -28.72
CA SER A 124 3.37 -19.49 -28.63
C SER A 124 2.78 -18.93 -27.31
N PHE A 125 3.04 -17.66 -27.02
CA PHE A 125 2.16 -16.85 -26.14
C PHE A 125 1.18 -15.99 -26.94
N ASP A 126 1.17 -16.13 -28.27
CA ASP A 126 0.36 -15.31 -29.16
C ASP A 126 -1.13 -15.37 -28.84
N SER A 127 -1.69 -16.48 -28.33
CA SER A 127 -3.14 -16.54 -28.10
C SER A 127 -3.62 -15.73 -26.90
N VAL A 128 -2.87 -15.69 -25.79
CA VAL A 128 -3.26 -14.96 -24.59
C VAL A 128 -2.89 -13.49 -24.72
N GLU A 129 -1.71 -13.19 -25.28
CA GLU A 129 -1.26 -11.81 -25.52
C GLU A 129 -2.09 -11.13 -26.62
N SER A 130 -2.47 -11.83 -27.70
CA SER A 130 -3.39 -11.27 -28.71
C SER A 130 -4.81 -11.09 -28.18
N TYR A 131 -5.32 -12.02 -27.36
CA TYR A 131 -6.62 -11.87 -26.70
C TYR A 131 -6.61 -10.68 -25.73
N LEU A 132 -5.54 -10.51 -24.94
CA LEU A 132 -5.35 -9.36 -24.04
C LEU A 132 -5.20 -8.05 -24.80
N LEU A 133 -4.40 -8.01 -25.87
CA LEU A 133 -4.19 -6.81 -26.67
C LEU A 133 -5.46 -6.40 -27.42
N GLN A 134 -6.26 -7.36 -27.87
CA GLN A 134 -7.53 -7.11 -28.54
C GLN A 134 -8.58 -6.57 -27.55
N ASP A 135 -8.63 -7.10 -26.33
CA ASP A 135 -9.54 -6.61 -25.28
C ASP A 135 -9.08 -5.24 -24.71
N LEU A 136 -7.76 -5.00 -24.56
CA LEU A 136 -7.20 -3.76 -24.00
C LEU A 136 -7.28 -2.53 -24.93
N GLN A 137 -7.56 -2.69 -26.22
CA GLN A 137 -7.66 -1.57 -27.16
C GLN A 137 -8.90 -0.69 -26.95
N ALA A 138 -9.95 -1.21 -26.29
CA ALA A 138 -11.15 -0.44 -26.00
C ALA A 138 -11.19 -0.01 -24.53
N SER A 139 -11.48 1.28 -24.29
CA SER A 139 -11.76 1.77 -22.93
C SER A 139 -12.93 0.96 -22.34
N PRO A 140 -12.77 0.32 -21.17
CA PRO A 140 -13.78 -0.58 -20.64
C PRO A 140 -15.08 0.19 -20.35
N GLN A 141 -16.15 -0.16 -21.06
CA GLN A 141 -17.45 0.48 -20.96
C GLN A 141 -18.25 0.05 -19.73
N ASN A 142 -17.82 -1.01 -19.04
CA ASN A 142 -18.48 -1.52 -17.85
C ASN A 142 -17.47 -2.11 -16.84
N TYR A 143 -17.94 -2.23 -15.59
CA TYR A 143 -17.16 -2.72 -14.47
C TYR A 143 -16.60 -4.14 -14.70
N GLN A 144 -17.36 -5.03 -15.34
CA GLN A 144 -16.93 -6.41 -15.56
C GLN A 144 -15.73 -6.48 -16.52
N THR A 145 -15.76 -5.71 -17.60
CA THR A 145 -14.66 -5.58 -18.56
C THR A 145 -13.45 -4.93 -17.90
N ALA A 146 -13.64 -3.85 -17.14
CA ALA A 146 -12.55 -3.21 -16.38
C ALA A 146 -11.88 -4.20 -15.40
N LYS A 147 -12.68 -5.01 -14.70
CA LYS A 147 -12.17 -6.05 -13.80
C LYS A 147 -11.38 -7.12 -14.55
N LYS A 148 -11.87 -7.60 -15.69
CA LYS A 148 -11.14 -8.57 -16.51
C LYS A 148 -9.80 -8.01 -16.99
N HIS A 149 -9.78 -6.76 -17.46
CA HIS A 149 -8.56 -6.09 -17.91
C HIS A 149 -7.56 -5.95 -16.77
N THR A 150 -8.04 -5.54 -15.59
CA THR A 150 -7.19 -5.37 -14.40
C THR A 150 -6.59 -6.71 -13.95
N LEU A 151 -7.40 -7.78 -13.91
CA LEU A 151 -6.93 -9.11 -13.57
C LEU A 151 -5.89 -9.60 -14.58
N ALA A 152 -6.15 -9.45 -15.87
CA ALA A 152 -5.25 -9.93 -16.90
C ALA A 152 -3.92 -9.12 -16.91
N ARG A 153 -3.99 -7.81 -16.67
CA ARG A 153 -2.81 -6.93 -16.48
C ARG A 153 -1.94 -7.40 -15.31
N ASP A 154 -2.56 -7.82 -14.21
CA ASP A 154 -1.87 -8.22 -12.99
C ASP A 154 -1.57 -9.75 -12.95
N ASP A 155 -1.58 -10.43 -14.11
CA ASP A 155 -1.39 -11.89 -14.29
C ASP A 155 -2.30 -12.73 -13.37
N PHE A 156 -3.52 -12.24 -13.16
CA PHE A 156 -4.55 -12.79 -12.29
C PHE A 156 -4.12 -12.92 -10.82
N ARG A 157 -3.09 -12.17 -10.40
CA ARG A 157 -2.60 -12.12 -9.03
C ARG A 157 -2.87 -10.77 -8.39
N CYS A 158 -3.10 -10.79 -7.09
CA CYS A 158 -3.09 -9.59 -6.28
C CYS A 158 -1.67 -9.01 -6.23
N MET A 159 -1.51 -7.76 -6.67
CA MET A 159 -0.21 -7.06 -6.65
C MET A 159 0.39 -6.90 -5.24
N LEU A 160 -0.43 -6.98 -4.19
CA LEU A 160 0.01 -6.84 -2.80
C LEU A 160 0.38 -8.18 -2.16
N SER A 161 -0.52 -9.17 -2.24
CA SER A 161 -0.35 -10.47 -1.57
C SER A 161 0.27 -11.55 -2.45
N GLY A 162 0.29 -11.36 -3.78
CA GLY A 162 0.64 -12.39 -4.75
C GLY A 162 -0.43 -13.47 -4.93
N ALA A 163 -1.52 -13.44 -4.17
CA ALA A 163 -2.58 -14.46 -4.23
C ALA A 163 -3.32 -14.40 -5.57
N PHE A 164 -3.62 -15.56 -6.16
CA PHE A 164 -4.38 -15.64 -7.41
C PHE A 164 -5.88 -15.39 -7.19
N ASP A 165 -6.54 -14.76 -8.17
CA ASP A 165 -8.00 -14.60 -8.18
C ASP A 165 -8.68 -15.97 -8.26
N LYS A 166 -9.49 -16.29 -7.24
CA LYS A 166 -10.13 -17.60 -7.08
C LYS A 166 -11.05 -17.96 -8.24
N ASN A 167 -11.71 -16.96 -8.84
CA ASN A 167 -12.64 -17.22 -9.93
C ASN A 167 -11.87 -17.49 -11.22
N ALA A 168 -10.84 -16.70 -11.50
CA ALA A 168 -9.96 -16.90 -12.64
C ALA A 168 -9.26 -18.27 -12.60
N VAL A 169 -8.78 -18.71 -11.43
CA VAL A 169 -8.21 -20.06 -11.23
C VAL A 169 -9.22 -21.16 -11.57
N LYS A 170 -10.50 -20.97 -11.25
CA LYS A 170 -11.53 -21.98 -11.55
C LYS A 170 -11.93 -21.98 -13.01
N SER A 171 -11.98 -20.81 -13.66
CA SER A 171 -12.53 -20.67 -15.01
C SER A 171 -11.49 -20.73 -16.12
N ILE A 172 -10.21 -20.45 -15.83
CA ILE A 172 -9.12 -20.36 -16.81
C ILE A 172 -8.05 -21.39 -16.46
N LYS A 173 -7.92 -22.43 -17.30
CA LYS A 173 -7.02 -23.58 -17.05
C LYS A 173 -5.56 -23.16 -16.95
N GLU A 174 -5.17 -22.16 -17.74
CA GLU A 174 -3.83 -21.59 -17.80
C GLU A 174 -3.46 -20.90 -16.48
N VAL A 175 -4.41 -20.18 -15.86
CA VAL A 175 -4.20 -19.52 -14.56
C VAL A 175 -4.04 -20.56 -13.46
N HIS A 176 -4.82 -21.64 -13.49
CA HIS A 176 -4.67 -22.75 -12.56
C HIS A 176 -3.32 -23.47 -12.69
N ALA A 177 -2.84 -23.68 -13.92
CA ALA A 177 -1.52 -24.25 -14.16
C ALA A 177 -0.41 -23.35 -13.60
N LYS A 178 -0.48 -22.04 -13.83
CA LYS A 178 0.46 -21.04 -13.27
C LYS A 178 0.47 -21.03 -11.74
N MET A 179 -0.70 -21.14 -11.11
CA MET A 179 -0.80 -21.22 -9.65
C MET A 179 -0.09 -22.47 -9.11
N LYS A 180 -0.24 -23.62 -9.77
CA LYS A 180 0.44 -24.86 -9.36
C LYS A 180 1.96 -24.78 -9.49
N SER A 181 2.47 -24.19 -10.57
CA SER A 181 3.92 -24.02 -10.78
C SER A 181 4.56 -23.01 -9.83
N ALA A 182 3.79 -22.06 -9.28
CA ALA A 182 4.29 -21.06 -8.33
C ALA A 182 4.36 -21.55 -6.88
N ASN A 183 3.71 -22.68 -6.56
CA ASN A 183 3.60 -23.25 -5.21
C ASN A 183 4.43 -24.54 -5.02
N GLY A 184 5.19 -24.96 -6.03
CA GLY A 184 6.12 -26.11 -5.98
C GLY A 184 7.56 -25.62 -6.00
#